data_AF-A0AAE1V1B4-F1
#
_entry.id   AF-A0AAE1V1B4-F1
#
_cell.length_a   1.000
_cell.length_b   1.000
_cell.length_c   1.000
_cell.angle_alpha   90.00
_cell.angle_beta   90.00
_cell.angle_gamma   90.00
#
_symmetry.space_group_name_H-M   'P 1'
#
loop_
_entity.id
_entity.type
_entity.pdbx_description
1 polymer ?
#
loop_
_entity_poly.entity_id
_entity_poly.type
_entity_poly.pdbx_seq_one_letter_code
_entity_poly.pdbx_strand_id
1 'polypeptide(L)'
;MLSTLDTVVTPRKTSRVIRPRIWHNDYVITKKSNAACLYPIKQTVYYSELFVPCQTYLSVISSITEPTSFKEASKDQHWIDATQAEVDALEQNKTWEIVTLPPRRRPYDLNGCTK
;
A
#
# COMPACT_ATOMS: atom_id res chain seq x y z
N MET A 1 11.71 44.72 -7.83
CA MET A 1 12.42 43.99 -6.76
C MET A 1 11.44 43.72 -5.62
N LEU A 2 10.69 42.62 -5.67
CA LEU A 2 9.82 42.21 -4.55
C LEU A 2 10.32 40.85 -4.08
N SER A 3 10.92 40.82 -2.88
CA SER A 3 11.47 39.62 -2.24
C SER A 3 10.34 38.86 -1.55
N THR A 4 9.98 37.69 -2.09
CA THR A 4 9.05 36.77 -1.45
C THR A 4 9.74 36.12 -0.24
N LEU A 5 9.15 36.30 0.94
CA LEU A 5 9.58 35.63 2.16
C LEU A 5 9.28 34.12 2.01
N ASP A 6 10.32 33.32 1.83
CA ASP A 6 10.24 31.86 1.90
C ASP A 6 9.93 31.46 3.36
N THR A 7 8.65 31.35 3.70
CA THR A 7 8.21 30.73 4.95
C THR A 7 8.60 29.25 4.94
N VAL A 8 9.62 28.92 5.71
CA VAL A 8 10.02 27.54 6.01
C VAL A 8 8.84 26.83 6.69
N VAL A 9 8.09 26.05 5.93
CA VAL A 9 7.04 25.18 6.46
C VAL A 9 7.72 24.03 7.19
N THR A 10 7.74 24.10 8.52
CA THR A 10 8.18 22.97 9.33
C THR A 10 7.12 21.86 9.25
N PRO A 11 7.52 20.60 8.99
CA PRO A 11 6.57 19.51 9.03
C PRO A 11 6.01 19.39 10.46
N ARG A 12 4.70 19.56 10.59
CA ARG A 12 4.00 19.37 11.88
C ARG A 12 4.24 17.93 12.34
N LYS A 13 5.09 17.75 13.35
CA LYS A 13 5.21 16.48 14.07
C LYS A 13 4.08 16.38 15.10
N THR A 14 3.37 15.26 15.10
CA THR A 14 2.35 15.00 16.12
C THR A 14 3.03 14.86 17.48
N SER A 15 2.59 15.65 18.46
CA SER A 15 2.98 15.50 19.87
C SER A 15 2.13 14.47 20.60
N ARG A 16 1.17 13.84 19.91
CA ARG A 16 0.23 12.90 20.52
C ARG A 16 0.98 11.66 20.98
N VAL A 17 0.78 11.29 22.24
CA VAL A 17 1.18 9.98 22.77
C VAL A 17 0.41 8.92 21.99
N ILE A 18 1.13 8.14 21.17
CA ILE A 18 0.56 7.00 20.48
C ILE A 18 0.32 5.91 21.52
N ARG A 19 -0.93 5.78 21.96
CA ARG A 19 -1.39 4.62 22.73
C ARG A 19 -1.74 3.52 21.74
N PRO A 20 -1.41 2.25 22.01
CA PRO A 20 -1.90 1.16 21.18
C PRO A 20 -3.44 1.22 21.15
N ARG A 21 -4.02 0.90 19.99
CA ARG A 21 -5.48 0.82 19.85
C ARG A 21 -6.02 -0.23 20.84
N ILE A 22 -7.19 -0.01 21.40
CA ILE A 22 -7.75 -0.82 22.50
C ILE A 22 -7.81 -2.32 22.13
N TRP A 23 -8.15 -2.61 20.88
CA TRP A 23 -8.23 -3.97 20.34
C TRP A 23 -6.89 -4.68 20.17
N HIS A 24 -5.76 -4.00 20.37
CA HIS A 24 -4.43 -4.60 20.27
C HIS A 24 -4.15 -5.61 21.42
N ASN A 25 -5.05 -5.73 22.40
CA ASN A 25 -5.03 -6.77 23.43
C ASN A 25 -5.84 -8.01 23.04
N ASP A 26 -6.74 -7.92 22.05
CA ASP A 26 -7.60 -9.02 21.63
C ASP A 26 -6.85 -10.00 20.71
N TYR A 27 -5.72 -9.56 20.15
CA TYR A 27 -4.89 -10.34 19.23
C TYR A 27 -3.52 -10.62 19.83
N VAL A 28 -3.01 -11.83 19.58
CA VAL A 28 -1.63 -12.20 19.89
C VAL A 28 -0.70 -11.44 18.95
N ILE A 29 -0.16 -10.31 19.40
CA ILE A 29 0.77 -9.50 18.64
C ILE A 29 2.17 -9.68 19.22
N THR A 30 3.11 -10.06 18.36
CA THR A 30 4.51 -10.29 18.73
C THR A 30 5.16 -8.96 19.11
N LYS A 31 5.24 -8.68 20.42
CA LYS A 31 5.94 -7.51 20.95
C LYS A 31 7.46 -7.72 20.83
N LYS A 32 8.05 -7.50 19.66
CA LYS A 32 9.45 -7.02 19.45
C LYS A 32 9.88 -7.02 17.98
N SER A 33 10.65 -5.99 17.65
CA SER A 33 10.97 -5.41 16.35
C SER A 33 11.91 -6.21 15.42
N ASN A 34 12.04 -7.54 15.57
CA ASN A 34 12.85 -8.39 14.67
C ASN A 34 12.30 -9.82 14.52
N ALA A 35 11.08 -10.10 14.99
CA ALA A 35 10.49 -11.43 14.86
C ALA A 35 9.79 -11.56 13.50
N ALA A 36 10.34 -12.38 12.62
CA ALA A 36 9.59 -12.90 11.47
C ALA A 36 8.26 -13.47 11.99
N CYS A 37 7.16 -13.12 11.30
CA CYS A 37 5.83 -13.62 11.64
C CYS A 37 5.88 -15.15 11.70
N LEU A 38 5.68 -15.74 12.90
CA LEU A 38 5.76 -17.19 13.11
C LEU A 38 4.70 -17.96 12.31
N TYR A 39 3.61 -17.26 11.97
CA TYR A 39 2.45 -17.81 11.30
C TYR A 39 1.99 -16.86 10.19
N PRO A 40 2.75 -16.73 9.09
CA PRO A 40 2.30 -15.93 7.96
C PRO A 40 0.97 -16.49 7.48
N ILE A 41 -0.05 -15.64 7.32
CA ILE A 41 -1.39 -16.07 6.90
C ILE A 41 -1.32 -16.88 5.60
N LYS A 42 -0.42 -16.51 4.69
CA LYS A 42 -0.15 -17.23 3.44
C LYS A 42 0.24 -18.71 3.64
N GLN A 43 0.78 -19.07 4.81
CA GLN A 43 1.32 -20.40 5.11
C GLN A 43 0.47 -21.20 6.09
N THR A 44 -0.42 -20.56 6.87
CA THR A 44 -1.10 -21.21 8.00
C THR A 44 -2.60 -21.42 7.81
N VAL A 45 -3.16 -21.01 6.68
CA VAL A 45 -4.57 -21.21 6.37
C VAL A 45 -4.75 -22.55 5.62
N TYR A 46 -5.50 -23.47 6.23
CA TYR A 46 -5.90 -24.75 5.62
C TYR A 46 -7.41 -24.73 5.37
N TYR A 47 -7.84 -25.22 4.21
CA TYR A 47 -9.25 -25.22 3.79
C TYR A 47 -9.94 -26.59 3.89
N SER A 48 -9.35 -27.55 4.62
CA SER A 48 -9.81 -28.95 4.67
C SER A 48 -11.24 -29.11 5.21
N GLU A 49 -11.65 -28.28 6.17
CA GLU A 49 -12.95 -28.36 6.84
C GLU A 49 -14.07 -27.60 6.11
N LEU A 50 -13.76 -26.92 4.99
CA LEU A 50 -14.78 -26.17 4.23
C LEU A 50 -15.57 -27.08 3.30
N PHE A 51 -16.77 -26.65 2.92
CA PHE A 51 -17.56 -27.36 1.91
C PHE A 51 -16.84 -27.40 0.55
N VAL A 52 -16.94 -28.52 -0.17
CA VAL A 52 -16.14 -28.80 -1.39
C VAL A 52 -16.24 -27.67 -2.45
N PRO A 53 -17.42 -27.16 -2.82
CA PRO A 53 -17.55 -25.98 -3.67
C PRO A 53 -16.82 -24.72 -3.18
N CYS A 54 -16.82 -24.47 -1.86
CA CYS A 54 -16.07 -23.36 -1.29
C CYS A 54 -14.55 -23.60 -1.43
N GLN A 55 -14.08 -24.83 -1.23
CA GLN A 55 -12.68 -25.19 -1.44
C GLN A 55 -12.24 -24.94 -2.88
N THR A 56 -13.06 -25.34 -3.87
CA THR A 56 -12.74 -25.12 -5.29
C THR A 56 -12.68 -23.65 -5.66
N TYR A 57 -13.57 -22.84 -5.10
CA TYR A 57 -13.55 -21.40 -5.35
C TYR A 57 -12.33 -20.72 -4.71
N LEU A 58 -12.04 -21.06 -3.45
CA LEU A 58 -10.90 -20.51 -2.72
C LEU A 58 -9.56 -20.96 -3.29
N SER A 59 -9.46 -22.17 -3.84
CA SER A 59 -8.22 -22.63 -4.49
C SER A 59 -7.93 -21.84 -5.77
N VAL A 60 -8.95 -21.51 -6.56
CA VAL A 60 -8.82 -20.61 -7.71
C VAL A 60 -8.34 -19.23 -7.26
N ILE A 61 -8.96 -18.63 -6.25
CA ILE A 61 -8.51 -17.32 -5.74
C ILE A 61 -7.07 -17.38 -5.21
N SER A 62 -6.76 -18.40 -4.41
CA SER A 62 -5.43 -18.55 -3.81
C SER A 62 -4.33 -18.83 -4.84
N SER A 63 -4.70 -19.29 -6.04
CA SER A 63 -3.76 -19.49 -7.16
C SER A 63 -3.37 -18.18 -7.85
N ILE A 64 -4.15 -17.10 -7.66
CA ILE A 64 -3.84 -15.79 -8.23
C ILE A 64 -2.67 -15.18 -7.47
N THR A 65 -1.57 -14.91 -8.17
CA THR A 65 -0.38 -14.31 -7.58
C THR A 65 -0.42 -12.80 -7.73
N GLU A 66 -0.42 -12.09 -6.60
CA GLU A 66 -0.27 -10.63 -6.59
C GLU A 66 1.15 -10.23 -7.05
N PRO A 67 1.30 -9.29 -7.99
CA PRO A 67 2.59 -8.79 -8.41
C PRO A 67 3.27 -8.06 -7.25
N THR A 68 4.56 -8.29 -7.08
CA THR A 68 5.32 -7.71 -5.95
C THR A 68 6.04 -6.42 -6.33
N SER A 69 6.01 -6.07 -7.62
CA SER A 69 6.68 -4.90 -8.18
C SER A 69 5.82 -4.24 -9.24
N PHE A 70 5.95 -2.92 -9.38
CA PHE A 70 5.36 -2.18 -10.48
C PHE A 70 5.72 -2.76 -11.86
N LYS A 71 6.96 -3.24 -12.05
CA LYS A 71 7.41 -3.83 -13.32
C LYS A 71 6.69 -5.14 -13.66
N GLU A 72 6.22 -5.86 -12.65
CA GLU A 72 5.42 -7.07 -12.82
C GLU A 72 3.97 -6.69 -13.08
N ALA A 73 3.41 -5.79 -12.26
CA ALA A 73 2.03 -5.32 -12.40
C ALA A 73 1.78 -4.62 -13.75
N SER A 74 2.74 -3.83 -14.25
CA SER A 74 2.61 -3.08 -15.51
C SER A 74 2.61 -3.96 -16.77
N LYS A 75 2.77 -5.27 -16.62
CA LYS A 75 2.67 -6.26 -17.70
C LYS A 75 1.41 -7.12 -17.59
N ASP A 76 0.71 -7.07 -16.48
CA ASP A 76 -0.53 -7.82 -16.26
C ASP A 76 -1.72 -6.95 -16.66
N GLN A 77 -2.53 -7.45 -17.60
CA GLN A 77 -3.67 -6.72 -18.12
C GLN A 77 -4.68 -6.35 -17.03
N HIS A 78 -4.93 -7.23 -16.05
CA HIS A 78 -5.89 -6.96 -14.98
C HIS A 78 -5.46 -5.77 -14.12
N TRP A 79 -4.15 -5.66 -13.87
CA TRP A 79 -3.58 -4.56 -13.11
C TRP A 79 -3.56 -3.26 -13.91
N ILE A 80 -3.28 -3.33 -15.21
CA ILE A 80 -3.37 -2.19 -16.11
C ILE A 80 -4.81 -1.65 -16.12
N ASP A 81 -5.80 -2.52 -16.33
CA ASP A 81 -7.21 -2.15 -16.40
C ASP A 81 -7.69 -1.53 -15.08
N ALA A 82 -7.32 -2.15 -13.95
CA ALA A 82 -7.66 -1.62 -12.62
C ALA A 82 -7.01 -0.25 -12.36
N THR A 83 -5.75 -0.06 -12.78
CA THR A 83 -5.05 1.23 -12.63
C THR A 83 -5.69 2.31 -13.50
N GLN A 84 -6.10 1.97 -14.73
CA GLN A 84 -6.80 2.91 -15.60
C GLN A 84 -8.15 3.32 -15.00
N ALA A 85 -8.92 2.36 -14.46
CA ALA A 85 -10.19 2.64 -13.81
C ALA A 85 -10.04 3.58 -12.60
N GLU A 86 -8.96 3.41 -11.81
CA GLU A 86 -8.63 4.33 -10.72
C GLU A 86 -8.33 5.74 -11.26
N VAL A 87 -7.48 5.87 -12.29
CA VAL A 87 -7.16 7.17 -12.91
C VAL A 87 -8.43 7.85 -13.41
N ASP A 88 -9.29 7.13 -14.13
CA ASP A 88 -10.55 7.67 -14.65
C ASP A 88 -11.47 8.13 -13.51
N ALA A 89 -11.52 7.38 -12.40
CA ALA A 89 -12.30 7.75 -11.22
C ALA A 89 -11.75 9.02 -10.53
N LEU A 90 -10.43 9.19 -10.47
CA LEU A 90 -9.80 10.39 -9.92
C LEU A 90 -10.11 11.64 -10.76
N GLU A 91 -10.07 11.50 -12.09
CA GLU A 91 -10.44 12.58 -13.02
C GLU A 91 -11.91 12.97 -12.90
N GLN A 92 -12.81 11.98 -12.84
CA GLN A 92 -14.25 12.21 -12.67
C GLN A 92 -14.56 12.92 -11.35
N ASN A 93 -13.87 12.55 -10.27
CA ASN A 93 -14.07 13.13 -8.95
C ASN A 93 -13.46 14.53 -8.80
N LYS A 94 -12.63 14.99 -9.76
CA LYS A 94 -11.90 16.27 -9.72
C LYS A 94 -11.11 16.46 -8.41
N THR A 95 -10.68 15.36 -7.80
CA THR A 95 -9.94 15.35 -6.52
C THR A 95 -8.43 15.42 -6.73
N TRP A 96 -7.95 15.22 -7.96
CA TRP A 96 -6.54 15.20 -8.32
C TRP A 96 -6.29 16.06 -9.57
N GLU A 97 -5.14 16.73 -9.59
CA GLU A 97 -4.64 17.50 -10.75
C GLU A 97 -3.21 17.07 -11.03
N ILE A 98 -2.89 16.81 -12.30
CA ILE A 98 -1.53 16.53 -12.74
C ILE A 98 -0.77 17.85 -12.80
N VAL A 99 0.10 18.09 -11.82
CA VAL A 99 0.91 19.30 -11.73
C VAL A 99 2.36 18.97 -12.06
N THR A 100 3.02 19.85 -12.81
CA THR A 100 4.45 19.74 -13.08
C THR A 100 5.25 19.93 -11.80
N LEU A 101 6.39 19.23 -11.69
CA LEU A 101 7.27 19.37 -10.53
C LEU A 101 7.70 20.84 -10.40
N PRO A 102 7.40 21.53 -9.27
CA PRO A 102 7.76 22.92 -9.13
C PRO A 102 9.29 23.09 -9.10
N PRO A 103 9.80 24.19 -9.69
CA PRO A 103 11.23 24.44 -9.80
C PRO A 103 11.90 24.45 -8.42
N ARG A 104 13.13 23.92 -8.35
CA ARG A 104 13.93 23.73 -7.12
C ARG A 104 13.44 22.62 -6.17
N ARG A 105 12.43 21.82 -6.55
CA ARG A 105 12.16 20.53 -5.90
C ARG A 105 12.82 19.40 -6.67
N ARG A 106 13.40 18.45 -5.95
CA ARG A 106 13.87 17.21 -6.55
C ARG A 106 12.69 16.24 -6.63
N PRO A 107 12.56 15.44 -7.70
CA PRO A 107 11.70 14.27 -7.65
C PRO A 107 12.06 13.47 -6.40
N TYR A 108 11.06 12.93 -5.71
CA TYR A 108 11.33 11.96 -4.67
C TYR A 108 12.06 10.81 -5.35
N ASP A 109 13.31 10.62 -4.97
CA ASP A 109 14.16 9.65 -5.63
C ASP A 109 13.64 8.25 -5.28
N LEU A 110 12.91 7.64 -6.23
CA LEU A 110 12.40 6.27 -6.12
C LEU A 110 13.50 5.23 -6.42
N ASN A 111 14.75 5.66 -6.64
CA ASN A 111 15.90 4.79 -6.93
C ASN A 111 16.35 3.90 -5.74
N GLY A 112 15.59 3.87 -4.63
CA GLY A 112 15.70 2.82 -3.63
C GLY A 112 14.96 1.52 -3.99
N CYS A 113 14.15 1.51 -5.05
CA CYS A 113 13.41 0.34 -5.53
C CYS A 113 14.01 -0.20 -6.84
N THR A 114 15.29 -0.53 -6.84
CA THR A 114 15.88 -1.47 -7.81
C THR A 114 16.61 -2.56 -7.03
N LYS A 115 16.37 -3.81 -7.42
CA LYS A 115 16.88 -5.06 -6.83
C LYS A 115 18.37 -5.04 -6.49
#